data_AF-A0A978VSL7-F1
#
_entry.id   AF-A0A978VSL7-F1
#
_cell.length_a   1.000
_cell.length_b   1.000
_cell.length_c   1.000
_cell.angle_alpha   90.00
_cell.angle_beta   90.00
_cell.angle_gamma   90.00
#
_symmetry.space_group_name_H-M   'P 1'
#
loop_
_entity.id
_entity.type
_entity.pdbx_description
1 polymer ?
#
loop_
_entity_poly.entity_id
_entity_poly.type
_entity_poly.pdbx_seq_one_letter_code
_entity_poly.pdbx_strand_id
1 'polypeptide(L)'
;MIFFSILGKFGAVFASIPAPIIAILYCFFFAYVAGSAGLSLLQFCNLNSFRTKFIIGFSIFIGFSIPQYFNEYTVVNGYGPVHTGARWFNDIINIPFSSEPFVAGMLAIFLDITLHKKDSATRKDRGMHWWDRFQSFKTDTRSEGFYHLPFNLNKFFPSV
;
A
#
# COMPACT_ATOMS: atom_id res chain seq x y z
N MET A 1 23.02 -3.97 4.95
CA MET A 1 22.99 -4.32 3.51
C MET A 1 24.31 -4.02 2.81
N ILE A 2 24.94 -2.87 3.02
CA ILE A 2 26.22 -2.50 2.36
C ILE A 2 27.34 -3.53 2.60
N PHE A 3 27.56 -3.97 3.85
CA PHE A 3 28.59 -4.96 4.19
C PHE A 3 28.38 -6.33 3.51
N PHE A 4 27.15 -6.83 3.51
CA PHE A 4 26.80 -8.12 2.90
C PHE A 4 26.80 -8.09 1.36
N SER A 5 26.64 -6.90 0.76
CA SER A 5 26.67 -6.72 -0.70
C SER A 5 28.08 -6.80 -1.29
N ILE A 6 29.13 -6.56 -0.50
CA ILE A 6 30.54 -6.61 -0.94
C ILE A 6 31.02 -8.06 -1.09
N LEU A 7 30.47 -8.97 -0.29
CA LEU A 7 30.81 -10.40 -0.32
C LEU A 7 29.87 -11.14 -1.27
N GLY A 8 30.17 -11.10 -2.58
CA GLY A 8 29.34 -11.71 -3.63
C GLY A 8 29.00 -13.20 -3.44
N LYS A 9 29.78 -13.94 -2.64
CA LYS A 9 29.48 -15.33 -2.26
C LYS A 9 28.19 -15.46 -1.44
N PHE A 10 27.87 -14.48 -0.59
CA PHE A 10 26.60 -14.47 0.14
C PHE A 10 25.43 -14.23 -0.83
N GLY A 11 25.62 -13.34 -1.81
CA GLY A 11 24.65 -13.13 -2.89
C GLY A 11 24.37 -14.40 -3.70
N ALA A 12 25.40 -15.20 -3.99
CA ALA A 12 25.25 -16.48 -4.70
C ALA A 12 24.43 -17.51 -3.90
N VAL A 13 24.55 -17.53 -2.57
CA VAL A 13 23.71 -18.38 -1.70
C VAL A 13 22.24 -17.98 -1.80
N PHE A 14 21.91 -16.68 -1.75
CA PHE A 14 20.53 -16.23 -1.94
C PHE A 14 20.01 -16.49 -3.36
N ALA A 15 20.86 -16.36 -4.38
CA ALA A 15 20.49 -16.68 -5.76
C ALA A 15 20.26 -18.18 -6.01
N SER A 16 20.90 -19.06 -5.22
CA SER A 16 20.71 -20.51 -5.31
C SER A 16 19.38 -21.00 -4.71
N ILE A 17 18.61 -20.13 -4.04
CA ILE A 17 17.32 -20.49 -3.46
C ILE A 17 16.35 -20.82 -4.61
N PRO A 18 15.73 -22.01 -4.62
CA PRO A 18 14.74 -22.37 -5.64
C PRO A 18 13.59 -21.37 -5.73
N ALA A 19 13.18 -21.05 -6.97
CA ALA A 19 12.05 -20.18 -7.24
C ALA A 19 10.75 -20.53 -6.48
N PRO A 20 10.40 -21.83 -6.26
CA PRO A 20 9.21 -22.18 -5.48
C PRO A 20 9.25 -21.68 -4.03
N ILE A 21 10.42 -21.69 -3.39
CA ILE A 21 10.56 -21.22 -2.00
C ILE A 21 10.34 -19.70 -1.95
N ILE A 22 10.94 -18.99 -2.91
CA ILE A 22 10.80 -17.54 -3.04
C ILE A 22 9.33 -17.16 -3.30
N ALA A 23 8.62 -17.92 -4.14
CA ALA A 23 7.20 -17.69 -4.41
C ALA A 23 6.33 -17.84 -3.15
N ILE A 24 6.56 -18.88 -2.33
CA ILE A 24 5.85 -19.07 -1.05
C ILE A 24 6.15 -17.92 -0.08
N LEU A 25 7.42 -17.49 0.01
CA LEU A 25 7.81 -16.34 0.82
C LEU A 25 7.09 -15.07 0.36
N TYR A 26 7.07 -14.78 -0.95
CA TYR A 26 6.33 -13.64 -1.49
C TYR A 26 4.84 -13.72 -1.19
N CYS A 27 4.21 -14.88 -1.33
CA CYS A 27 2.80 -15.07 -0.97
C CYS A 27 2.53 -14.66 0.48
N PHE A 28 3.38 -15.11 1.42
CA PHE A 28 3.27 -14.73 2.82
C PHE A 28 3.49 -13.23 3.05
N PHE A 29 4.54 -12.65 2.45
CA PHE A 29 4.83 -11.23 2.59
C PHE A 29 3.73 -10.34 2.00
N PHE A 30 3.22 -10.65 0.81
CA PHE A 30 2.12 -9.90 0.22
C PHE A 30 0.83 -10.04 1.02
N ALA A 31 0.51 -11.23 1.53
CA ALA A 31 -0.63 -11.42 2.42
C ALA A 31 -0.51 -10.61 3.72
N TYR A 32 0.69 -10.54 4.31
CA TYR A 32 0.93 -9.73 5.49
C TYR A 32 0.85 -8.23 5.18
N VAL A 33 1.54 -7.75 4.14
CA VAL A 33 1.63 -6.31 3.82
C VAL A 33 0.29 -5.78 3.30
N ALA A 34 -0.28 -6.41 2.27
CA ALA A 34 -1.52 -5.92 1.66
C ALA A 34 -2.76 -6.31 2.48
N GLY A 35 -2.80 -7.55 2.97
CA GLY A 35 -3.93 -8.06 3.74
C GLY A 35 -3.92 -7.55 5.17
N SER A 36 -2.96 -7.98 5.99
CA SER A 36 -2.99 -7.67 7.43
C SER A 36 -2.66 -6.21 7.73
N ALA A 37 -1.46 -5.75 7.37
CA ALA A 37 -1.00 -4.40 7.67
C ALA A 37 -1.83 -3.34 6.92
N GLY A 38 -2.12 -3.57 5.64
CA GLY A 38 -2.95 -2.67 4.83
C GLY A 38 -4.38 -2.53 5.37
N LEU A 39 -5.09 -3.65 5.60
CA LEU A 39 -6.47 -3.57 6.13
C LEU A 39 -6.52 -3.07 7.58
N SER A 40 -5.46 -3.23 8.36
CA SER A 40 -5.40 -2.69 9.73
C SER A 40 -5.60 -1.17 9.74
N LEU A 41 -5.20 -0.46 8.69
CA LEU A 41 -5.40 0.99 8.59
C LEU A 41 -6.89 1.38 8.48
N LEU A 42 -7.74 0.47 7.98
CA LEU A 42 -9.19 0.71 7.93
C LEU A 42 -9.83 0.80 9.31
N GLN A 43 -9.16 0.33 10.37
CA GLN A 43 -9.63 0.47 11.76
C GLN A 43 -9.79 1.93 12.17
N PHE A 44 -9.05 2.84 11.53
CA PHE A 44 -9.15 4.27 11.80
C PHE A 44 -10.35 4.92 11.10
N CYS A 45 -10.87 4.27 10.05
CA CYS A 45 -12.00 4.74 9.28
C CYS A 45 -13.33 4.20 9.82
N ASN A 46 -14.41 4.96 9.67
CA ASN A 46 -15.74 4.49 10.03
C ASN A 46 -16.30 3.55 8.95
N LEU A 47 -16.18 2.24 9.18
CA LEU A 47 -16.71 1.19 8.29
C LEU A 47 -18.24 0.99 8.40
N ASN A 48 -18.92 1.66 9.33
CA ASN A 48 -20.38 1.63 9.38
C ASN A 48 -21.00 2.52 8.29
N SER A 49 -20.30 3.60 7.91
CA SER A 49 -20.73 4.57 6.90
C SER A 49 -20.79 3.94 5.51
N PHE A 50 -21.92 4.12 4.80
CA PHE A 50 -22.09 3.65 3.41
C PHE A 50 -21.03 4.25 2.48
N ARG A 51 -20.69 5.54 2.67
CA ARG A 51 -19.68 6.25 1.88
C ARG A 51 -18.33 5.53 1.91
N THR A 52 -17.82 5.22 3.10
CA THR A 52 -16.51 4.58 3.28
C THR A 52 -16.49 3.18 2.66
N LYS A 53 -17.53 2.39 2.90
CA LYS A 53 -17.68 1.05 2.30
C LYS A 53 -17.74 1.11 0.77
N PHE A 54 -18.48 2.08 0.22
CA PHE A 54 -18.57 2.30 -1.22
C PHE A 54 -17.21 2.67 -1.83
N ILE A 55 -16.49 3.62 -1.23
CA ILE A 55 -15.16 4.04 -1.72
C ILE A 55 -14.20 2.85 -1.73
N ILE A 56 -14.12 2.08 -0.64
CA ILE A 56 -13.23 0.92 -0.52
C ILE A 56 -13.61 -0.15 -1.56
N GLY A 57 -14.88 -0.55 -1.60
CA GLY A 57 -15.32 -1.61 -2.51
C GLY A 57 -15.15 -1.23 -3.98
N PHE A 58 -15.53 -0.01 -4.35
CA PHE A 58 -15.42 0.46 -5.72
C PHE A 58 -13.97 0.65 -6.17
N SER A 59 -13.12 1.26 -5.34
CA SER A 59 -11.70 1.47 -5.68
C SER A 59 -10.94 0.17 -5.84
N ILE A 60 -11.18 -0.84 -5.00
CA ILE A 60 -10.57 -2.16 -5.14
C ILE A 60 -11.02 -2.86 -6.42
N PHE A 61 -12.33 -2.86 -6.70
CA PHE A 61 -12.88 -3.55 -7.88
C PHE A 61 -12.35 -2.93 -9.19
N ILE A 62 -12.40 -1.61 -9.31
CA ILE A 62 -11.88 -0.92 -10.50
C ILE A 62 -10.34 -0.98 -10.55
N GLY A 63 -9.69 -0.97 -9.38
CA GLY A 63 -8.25 -1.14 -9.23
C GLY A 63 -7.73 -2.46 -9.78
N PHE A 64 -8.53 -3.52 -9.82
CA PHE A 64 -8.19 -4.75 -10.53
C PHE A 64 -8.68 -4.75 -11.99
N SER A 65 -9.88 -4.23 -12.25
CA SER A 65 -10.50 -4.31 -13.58
C SER A 65 -9.77 -3.51 -14.65
N ILE A 66 -9.33 -2.27 -14.37
CA ILE A 66 -8.67 -1.42 -15.36
C ILE A 66 -7.27 -1.97 -15.72
N PRO A 67 -6.37 -2.27 -14.77
CA PRO A 67 -5.07 -2.83 -15.11
C PRO A 67 -5.17 -4.16 -15.83
N GLN A 68 -6.13 -5.01 -15.47
CA GLN A 68 -6.39 -6.26 -16.19
C GLN A 68 -6.74 -6.00 -17.65
N TYR A 69 -7.58 -5.00 -17.95
CA TYR A 69 -7.87 -4.59 -19.33
C TYR A 69 -6.62 -4.11 -20.07
N PHE A 70 -5.77 -3.29 -19.44
CA PHE A 70 -4.53 -2.80 -20.04
C PHE A 70 -3.54 -3.94 -20.34
N ASN A 71 -3.44 -4.91 -19.43
CA ASN A 71 -2.58 -6.07 -19.59
C ASN A 71 -3.08 -6.98 -20.72
N GLU A 72 -4.37 -7.35 -20.70
CA GLU A 72 -4.98 -8.18 -21.74
C GLU A 72 -4.88 -7.55 -23.12
N TYR A 73 -5.17 -6.25 -23.24
CA TYR A 73 -5.01 -5.53 -24.50
C TYR A 73 -3.57 -5.56 -25.02
N THR A 74 -2.59 -5.40 -24.12
CA THR A 74 -1.16 -5.47 -24.48
C THR A 74 -0.76 -6.86 -24.95
N VAL A 75 -1.31 -7.92 -24.34
CA VAL A 75 -1.06 -9.31 -24.72
C VAL A 75 -1.64 -9.64 -26.09
N VAL A 76 -2.86 -9.18 -26.41
CA VAL A 76 -3.53 -9.48 -27.68
C VAL A 76 -2.95 -8.68 -28.85
N ASN A 77 -2.70 -7.38 -28.66
CA ASN A 77 -2.36 -6.48 -29.75
C ASN A 77 -0.85 -6.18 -29.85
N GLY A 78 -0.06 -6.56 -28.84
CA GLY A 78 1.37 -6.29 -28.77
C GLY A 78 1.74 -4.83 -28.44
N TYR A 79 0.76 -3.97 -28.18
CA TYR A 79 0.93 -2.58 -27.75
C TYR A 79 -0.13 -2.19 -26.71
N GLY A 80 0.22 -1.26 -25.82
CA GLY A 80 -0.71 -0.77 -24.79
C GLY A 80 -1.91 0.00 -25.38
N PRO A 81 -3.05 0.09 -24.67
CA PRO A 81 -4.28 0.72 -25.17
C PRO A 81 -4.08 2.12 -25.77
N VAL A 82 -3.16 2.91 -25.20
CA VAL A 82 -2.76 4.19 -25.78
C VAL A 82 -1.57 3.98 -26.71
N HIS A 83 -1.84 4.05 -28.02
CA HIS A 83 -0.83 3.94 -29.06
C HIS A 83 -0.86 5.15 -29.99
N THR A 84 -0.10 6.18 -29.61
CA THR A 84 0.17 7.36 -30.43
C THR A 84 1.56 7.28 -31.05
N GLY A 85 1.87 8.13 -32.03
CA GLY A 85 3.23 8.24 -32.60
C GLY A 85 4.30 8.75 -31.61
N ALA A 86 3.90 9.19 -30.42
CA ALA A 86 4.77 9.66 -29.35
C ALA A 86 4.96 8.56 -28.28
N ARG A 87 6.06 7.79 -28.37
CA ARG A 87 6.35 6.70 -27.43
C ARG A 87 6.38 7.14 -25.96
N TRP A 88 6.97 8.31 -25.69
CA TRP A 88 7.05 8.88 -24.34
C TRP A 88 5.66 9.12 -23.73
N PHE A 89 4.69 9.55 -24.53
CA PHE A 89 3.32 9.80 -24.07
C PHE A 89 2.60 8.48 -23.78
N ASN A 90 2.79 7.49 -24.66
CA ASN A 90 2.22 6.15 -24.45
C ASN A 90 2.73 5.53 -23.15
N ASP A 91 4.02 5.68 -22.83
CA ASP A 91 4.60 5.14 -21.60
C ASP A 91 4.07 5.86 -20.36
N ILE A 92 3.93 7.19 -20.41
CA ILE A 92 3.36 7.99 -19.31
C ILE A 92 1.94 7.56 -18.96
N ILE A 93 1.15 7.12 -19.95
CA ILE A 93 -0.23 6.70 -19.71
C ILE A 93 -0.32 5.20 -19.44
N ASN A 94 0.27 4.34 -20.26
CA ASN A 94 0.07 2.90 -20.13
C ASN A 94 0.69 2.31 -18.85
N ILE A 95 1.85 2.80 -18.40
CA ILE A 95 2.54 2.26 -17.22
C ILE A 95 1.73 2.43 -15.93
N PRO A 96 1.29 3.65 -15.53
CA PRO A 96 0.53 3.82 -14.29
C PRO A 96 -0.84 3.12 -14.33
N PHE A 97 -1.51 3.12 -15.48
CA PHE A 97 -2.82 2.44 -15.62
C PHE A 97 -2.71 0.92 -15.66
N SER A 98 -1.53 0.37 -15.98
CA SER A 98 -1.23 -1.07 -15.82
C SER A 98 -0.90 -1.46 -14.37
N SER A 99 -0.81 -0.51 -13.43
CA SER A 99 -0.50 -0.78 -12.02
C SER A 99 -1.77 -0.78 -11.15
N GLU A 100 -2.11 -1.96 -10.62
CA GLU A 100 -3.22 -2.18 -9.67
C GLU A 100 -3.24 -1.22 -8.48
N PRO A 101 -2.16 -1.09 -7.68
CA PRO A 101 -2.18 -0.18 -6.54
C PRO A 101 -2.31 1.29 -6.95
N PHE A 102 -1.79 1.68 -8.11
CA PHE A 102 -1.89 3.06 -8.59
C PHE A 102 -3.34 3.42 -8.92
N VAL A 103 -4.01 2.58 -9.72
CA VAL A 103 -5.41 2.83 -10.12
C VAL A 103 -6.33 2.79 -8.90
N ALA A 104 -6.16 1.80 -8.02
CA ALA A 104 -6.94 1.70 -6.78
C ALA A 104 -6.75 2.95 -5.90
N GLY A 105 -5.51 3.37 -5.67
CA GLY A 105 -5.19 4.53 -4.84
C GLY A 105 -5.69 5.84 -5.44
N MET A 106 -5.49 6.05 -6.74
CA MET A 106 -5.97 7.23 -7.46
C MET A 106 -7.50 7.35 -7.36
N LEU A 107 -8.23 6.25 -7.57
CA LEU A 107 -9.70 6.24 -7.47
C LEU A 107 -10.19 6.41 -6.04
N ALA A 108 -9.52 5.81 -5.06
CA ALA A 108 -9.86 5.99 -3.65
C ALA A 108 -9.72 7.47 -3.24
N ILE A 109 -8.63 8.13 -3.63
CA ILE A 109 -8.41 9.56 -3.37
C ILE A 109 -9.46 10.41 -4.11
N PHE A 110 -9.66 10.14 -5.40
CA PHE A 110 -10.61 10.88 -6.22
C PHE A 110 -12.04 10.80 -5.66
N LEU A 111 -12.48 9.61 -5.28
CA LEU A 111 -13.79 9.41 -4.66
C LEU A 111 -13.86 10.01 -3.25
N ASP A 112 -12.78 9.96 -2.47
CA ASP A 112 -12.77 10.59 -1.15
C ASP A 112 -12.92 12.12 -1.25
N ILE A 113 -12.29 12.76 -2.23
CA ILE A 113 -12.44 14.19 -2.50
C ILE A 113 -13.84 14.51 -3.05
N THR A 114 -14.33 13.73 -4.00
CA THR A 114 -15.60 14.01 -4.70
C THR A 114 -16.82 13.76 -3.82
N LEU A 115 -16.81 12.70 -3.00
CA LEU A 115 -17.91 12.35 -2.10
C LEU A 115 -17.84 13.13 -0.77
N HIS A 116 -17.11 14.23 -0.70
CA HIS A 116 -17.03 15.06 0.49
C HIS A 116 -18.33 15.84 0.69
N LYS A 117 -19.25 15.31 1.51
CA LYS A 117 -20.35 16.13 2.05
C LYS A 117 -19.74 17.10 3.05
N LYS A 118 -20.13 18.39 2.99
CA LYS A 118 -19.69 19.48 3.90
C LYS A 118 -19.99 19.26 5.39
N ASP A 119 -20.33 18.03 5.77
CA ASP A 119 -20.78 17.68 7.09
C ASP A 119 -19.60 17.31 7.99
N SER A 120 -19.60 17.85 9.21
CA SER A 120 -18.54 17.61 10.20
C SER A 120 -18.39 16.12 10.56
N ALA A 121 -19.47 15.35 10.38
CA ALA A 121 -19.51 13.89 10.54
C ALA A 121 -18.60 13.17 9.52
N THR A 122 -18.56 13.62 8.26
CA THR A 122 -17.72 12.99 7.21
C THR A 122 -16.23 13.17 7.48
N ARG A 123 -15.83 14.25 8.16
CA ARG A 123 -14.44 14.44 8.59
C ARG A 123 -14.03 13.46 9.69
N LYS A 124 -14.97 13.09 10.58
CA LYS A 124 -14.75 12.04 11.58
C LYS A 124 -14.67 10.66 10.94
N ASP A 125 -15.49 10.39 9.92
CA ASP A 125 -15.52 9.10 9.22
C ASP A 125 -14.21 8.72 8.52
N ARG A 126 -13.42 9.71 8.07
CA ARG A 126 -12.12 9.47 7.41
C ARG A 126 -11.00 9.03 8.35
N GLY A 127 -11.18 9.15 9.67
CA GLY A 127 -10.16 8.71 10.62
C GLY A 127 -8.91 9.58 10.71
N MET A 128 -8.80 10.68 9.96
CA MET A 128 -7.60 11.54 9.95
C MET A 128 -7.22 12.05 11.35
N HIS A 129 -8.23 12.41 12.15
CA HIS A 129 -8.05 12.81 13.54
C HIS A 129 -7.52 11.71 14.47
N TRP A 130 -7.72 10.43 14.12
CA TRP A 130 -7.06 9.31 14.79
C TRP A 130 -5.64 9.16 14.27
N TRP A 131 -5.45 9.22 12.95
CA TRP A 131 -4.14 9.13 12.31
C TRP A 131 -3.13 10.17 12.83
N ASP A 132 -3.55 11.42 13.02
CA ASP A 132 -2.71 12.49 13.56
C ASP A 132 -2.08 12.14 14.91
N ARG A 133 -2.76 11.33 15.74
CA ARG A 133 -2.24 10.86 17.04
C ARG A 133 -1.19 9.76 16.93
N PHE A 134 -1.21 8.97 15.84
CA PHE A 134 -0.23 7.92 15.60
C PHE A 134 1.02 8.42 14.86
N GLN A 135 1.01 9.66 14.37
CA GLN A 135 2.15 10.25 13.67
C GLN A 135 3.30 10.65 14.61
N SER A 136 3.02 10.87 15.90
CA SER A 136 4.03 11.26 16.89
C SER A 136 4.16 10.22 17.99
N PHE A 137 5.39 9.78 18.25
CA PHE A 137 5.75 8.82 19.30
C PHE A 137 5.21 9.23 20.68
N LYS A 138 5.22 10.53 20.99
CA LYS A 138 4.77 11.09 22.28
C LYS A 138 3.25 11.05 22.47
N THR A 139 2.48 10.88 21.39
CA THR A 139 1.02 10.95 21.42
C THR A 139 0.36 9.56 21.45
N ASP A 140 1.10 8.52 21.09
CA ASP A 140 0.60 7.13 21.10
C ASP A 140 1.05 6.37 22.35
N THR A 141 0.08 6.05 23.22
CA THR A 141 0.31 5.27 24.45
C THR A 141 0.78 3.83 24.18
N ARG A 142 0.61 3.30 22.95
CA ARG A 142 1.07 1.97 22.56
C ARG A 142 2.57 1.91 22.26
N SER A 143 3.18 3.05 21.95
CA SER A 143 4.59 3.13 21.57
C SER A 143 5.51 2.77 22.74
N GLU A 144 5.19 3.20 23.97
CA GLU A 144 6.02 2.89 25.15
C GLU A 144 6.15 1.38 25.41
N GLY A 145 5.08 0.62 25.20
CA GLY A 145 5.09 -0.84 25.36
C GLY A 145 5.84 -1.57 24.26
N PHE A 146 5.80 -1.07 23.02
CA PHE A 146 6.44 -1.70 21.87
C PHE A 146 7.96 -1.48 21.84
N TYR A 147 8.42 -0.31 22.29
CA TYR A 147 9.85 0.06 22.31
C TYR A 147 10.51 -0.18 23.67
N HIS A 148 9.86 -0.93 24.56
CA HIS A 148 10.41 -1.23 25.87
C HIS A 148 11.61 -2.17 25.75
N LEU A 149 12.80 -1.69 26.11
CA LEU A 149 14.00 -2.51 26.15
C LEU A 149 13.88 -3.60 27.23
N PRO A 150 14.44 -4.80 27.01
CA PRO A 150 14.49 -5.84 28.04
C PRO A 150 15.19 -5.31 29.30
N PHE A 151 14.86 -5.86 30.47
CA PHE A 151 15.43 -5.47 31.76
C PHE A 151 15.21 -4.01 32.21
N ASN A 152 14.12 -3.34 31.79
CA ASN A 152 13.84 -1.93 32.14
C ASN A 152 14.96 -0.95 31.74
N LEU A 153 15.73 -1.30 30.71
CA LEU A 153 16.76 -0.42 30.13
C LEU A 153 16.18 0.85 29.50
N ASN A 154 14.86 0.92 29.29
CA ASN A 154 14.13 2.11 28.87
C ASN A 154 14.28 3.30 29.85
N LYS A 155 14.58 3.04 31.13
CA LYS A 155 14.88 4.11 32.12
C LYS A 155 16.19 4.85 31.83
N PHE A 156 17.15 4.16 31.22
CA PHE A 156 18.46 4.71 30.90
C PHE A 156 18.54 5.25 29.47
N PHE A 157 17.72 4.69 28.58
CA PHE A 157 17.60 5.13 27.19
C PHE A 157 16.13 5.47 26.89
N PRO A 158 15.66 6.65 27.31
CA PRO A 158 14.32 7.09 26.98
C PRO A 158 14.21 7.28 25.46
N SER A 159 13.24 6.61 24.85
CA SER A 159 12.84 6.83 23.47
C SER A 159 12.12 8.19 23.40
N VAL A 160 12.85 9.21 22.94
CA VAL A 160 12.35 10.58 22.72
C VAL A 160 11.70 10.75 21.37
#